data_AF-A0A933ITA0-F1
#
_entry.id   AF-A0A933ITA0-F1
#
_cell.length_a   1.000
_cell.length_b   1.000
_cell.length_c   1.000
_cell.angle_alpha   90.00
_cell.angle_beta   90.00
_cell.angle_gamma   90.00
#
_symmetry.space_group_name_H-M   'P 1'
#
loop_
_entity.id
_entity.type
_entity.pdbx_description
1 polymer ?
#
loop_
_entity_poly.entity_id
_entity_poly.type
_entity_poly.pdbx_seq_one_letter_code
_entity_poly.pdbx_strand_id
1 'polypeptide(L)'
;MEHMRQERDFTIFHNRVGNFNVGGKTLLVPEMNPLSSHLLSGVFQSHGVPAVVMPTYDGLAYGKEYTSGKECFPCQITFGDVLHYLNAEKERLGESFDAGNYVYFMPDTDGPCRFGMYNKFQRMVLDTLAEFKDVRIASLSTKNAYMIGDLIDASRSPLRTYTGCGR
;
A
#
# COMPACT_ATOMS: atom_id res chain seq x y z
N MET A 1 -27.53 -14.11 19.83
CA MET A 1 -26.26 -13.46 20.20
C MET A 1 -25.85 -12.61 19.01
N GLU A 2 -26.00 -11.30 19.19
CA GLU A 2 -25.92 -10.20 18.23
C GLU A 2 -25.04 -10.43 16.99
N HIS A 3 -25.67 -10.50 15.82
CA HIS A 3 -24.99 -10.23 14.55
C HIS A 3 -24.71 -8.72 14.49
N MET A 4 -23.50 -8.32 14.87
CA MET A 4 -22.99 -6.96 14.70
C MET A 4 -22.81 -6.68 13.20
N ARG A 5 -23.85 -6.06 12.62
CA ARG A 5 -23.88 -5.63 11.22
C ARG A 5 -23.07 -4.33 11.12
N GLN A 6 -21.75 -4.47 10.95
CA GLN A 6 -20.85 -3.34 10.75
C GLN A 6 -21.28 -2.58 9.49
N GLU A 7 -21.78 -1.36 9.66
CA GLU A 7 -22.05 -0.43 8.56
C GLU A 7 -20.73 -0.18 7.83
N ARG A 8 -20.61 -0.74 6.63
CA ARG A 8 -19.44 -0.55 5.76
C ARG A 8 -19.56 0.84 5.14
N ASP A 9 -19.01 1.84 5.81
CA ASP A 9 -18.85 3.17 5.24
C ASP A 9 -17.82 3.12 4.09
N PHE A 10 -18.33 3.14 2.86
CA PHE A 10 -17.51 3.16 1.64
C PHE A 10 -16.67 4.44 1.51
N THR A 11 -16.95 5.47 2.30
CA THR A 11 -16.18 6.73 2.33
C THR A 11 -14.81 6.52 2.98
N ILE A 12 -14.71 5.65 4.00
CA ILE A 12 -13.43 5.30 4.65
C ILE A 12 -12.48 4.61 3.66
N PHE A 13 -13.04 3.77 2.77
CA PHE A 13 -12.29 3.10 1.72
C PHE A 13 -11.56 4.10 0.81
N HIS A 14 -12.23 5.19 0.45
CA HIS A 14 -11.68 6.22 -0.43
C HIS A 14 -10.55 7.03 0.22
N ASN A 15 -10.57 7.17 1.55
CA ASN A 15 -9.57 7.94 2.29
C ASN A 15 -8.32 7.11 2.68
N ARG A 16 -8.43 5.78 2.70
CA ARG A 16 -7.33 4.88 3.09
C ARG A 16 -6.64 4.19 1.92
N VAL A 17 -7.23 4.23 0.72
CA VAL A 17 -6.66 3.68 -0.53
C VAL A 17 -6.67 4.76 -1.60
N GLY A 18 -5.51 5.14 -2.13
CA GLY A 18 -5.44 6.09 -3.23
C GLY A 18 -4.12 6.84 -3.35
N ASN A 19 -4.17 8.01 -3.96
CA ASN A 19 -3.03 8.92 -4.10
C ASN A 19 -3.04 9.94 -2.95
N PHE A 20 -2.04 9.88 -2.09
CA PHE A 20 -1.83 10.86 -1.05
C PHE A 20 -0.33 11.00 -0.75
N ASN A 21 0.05 12.13 -0.17
CA ASN A 21 1.43 12.40 0.21
C ASN A 21 1.89 11.35 1.26
N VAL A 22 2.98 10.64 0.94
CA VAL A 22 3.59 9.61 1.81
C VAL A 22 4.80 10.14 2.59
N GLY A 23 5.06 11.44 2.53
CA GLY A 23 6.14 12.11 3.26
C GLY A 23 6.04 11.92 4.77
N GLY A 24 7.19 11.72 5.41
CA GLY A 24 7.29 11.47 6.85
C GLY A 24 6.80 10.08 7.29
N LYS A 25 6.49 9.19 6.34
CA LYS A 25 6.07 7.81 6.59
C LYS A 25 6.98 6.82 5.88
N THR A 26 7.03 5.59 6.38
CA THR A 26 7.76 4.49 5.76
C THR A 26 6.89 3.83 4.71
N LEU A 27 7.31 3.94 3.45
CA LEU A 27 6.67 3.29 2.32
C LEU A 27 7.15 1.83 2.21
N LEU A 28 6.23 0.89 2.38
CA LEU A 28 6.45 -0.53 2.24
C LEU A 28 6.18 -0.94 0.79
N VAL A 29 7.21 -1.40 0.11
CA VAL A 29 7.15 -1.82 -1.30
C VAL A 29 7.28 -3.34 -1.37
N PRO A 30 6.29 -4.07 -1.91
CA PRO A 30 6.43 -5.51 -2.08
C PRO A 30 7.45 -5.82 -3.19
N GLU A 31 8.30 -6.82 -2.99
CA GLU A 31 9.24 -7.28 -4.01
C GLU A 31 8.54 -8.15 -5.07
N MET A 32 7.72 -7.51 -5.92
CA MET A 32 7.09 -8.19 -7.06
C MET A 32 8.10 -8.48 -8.18
N ASN A 33 9.11 -7.64 -8.32
CA ASN A 33 10.20 -7.79 -9.27
C ASN A 33 11.48 -7.18 -8.67
N PRO A 34 12.60 -7.92 -8.58
CA PRO A 34 13.82 -7.44 -7.94
C PRO A 34 14.37 -6.14 -8.53
N LEU A 35 14.23 -5.90 -9.84
CA LEU A 35 14.73 -4.67 -10.44
C LEU A 35 13.76 -3.51 -10.20
N SER A 36 12.48 -3.72 -10.50
CA SER A 36 11.47 -2.65 -10.53
C SER A 36 11.10 -2.17 -9.12
N SER A 37 10.99 -3.08 -8.16
CA SER A 37 10.67 -2.73 -6.76
C SER A 37 11.80 -1.91 -6.12
N HIS A 38 13.06 -2.27 -6.36
CA HIS A 38 14.21 -1.54 -5.85
C HIS A 38 14.41 -0.20 -6.56
N LEU A 39 14.17 -0.13 -7.88
CA LEU A 39 14.16 1.13 -8.61
C LEU A 39 13.10 2.10 -8.05
N LEU A 40 11.88 1.62 -7.85
CA LEU A 40 10.80 2.41 -7.27
C LEU A 40 11.16 2.92 -5.87
N SER A 41 11.69 2.05 -5.02
CA SER A 41 12.16 2.43 -3.68
C SER A 41 13.24 3.51 -3.75
N GLY A 42 14.23 3.37 -4.64
CA GLY A 42 15.28 4.38 -4.85
C GLY A 42 14.74 5.73 -5.29
N VAL A 43 13.71 5.76 -6.14
CA VAL A 43 13.03 7.00 -6.55
C VAL A 43 12.40 7.69 -5.35
N PHE A 44 11.65 6.96 -4.51
CA PHE A 44 11.04 7.54 -3.31
C PHE A 44 12.10 8.04 -2.30
N GLN A 45 13.15 7.25 -2.08
CA GLN A 45 14.26 7.64 -1.20
C GLN A 45 14.97 8.91 -1.67
N SER A 46 15.20 9.06 -2.98
CA SER A 46 15.81 10.27 -3.55
C SER A 46 14.97 11.54 -3.31
N HIS A 47 13.66 11.39 -3.10
CA HIS A 47 12.74 12.49 -2.75
C HIS A 47 12.50 12.61 -1.24
N GLY A 48 13.26 11.88 -0.41
CA GLY A 48 13.20 11.93 1.05
C GLY A 48 12.01 11.19 1.67
N VAL A 49 11.42 10.25 0.94
CA VAL A 49 10.44 9.30 1.47
C VAL A 49 11.18 8.02 1.85
N PRO A 50 11.23 7.63 3.13
CA PRO A 50 11.76 6.33 3.53
C PRO A 50 10.97 5.23 2.81
N ALA A 51 11.64 4.43 1.98
CA ALA A 51 11.00 3.33 1.26
C ALA A 51 11.79 2.04 1.48
N VAL A 52 11.09 0.98 1.87
CA VAL A 52 11.66 -0.32 2.19
C VAL A 52 11.07 -1.35 1.24
N VAL A 53 11.94 -2.08 0.54
CA VAL A 53 11.51 -3.26 -0.23
C VAL A 53 11.44 -4.43 0.74
N MET A 54 10.25 -4.97 0.92
CA MET A 54 10.04 -6.13 1.79
C MET A 54 10.51 -7.40 1.08
N PRO A 55 11.25 -8.30 1.77
CA PRO A 55 11.55 -9.62 1.23
C PRO A 55 10.26 -10.33 0.81
N THR A 56 10.32 -11.03 -0.32
CA THR A 56 9.16 -11.79 -0.80
C THR A 56 9.11 -13.20 -0.20
N TYR A 57 7.91 -13.76 -0.04
CA TYR A 57 7.62 -15.12 0.44
C TYR A 57 7.80 -15.40 1.94
N ASP A 58 8.28 -14.44 2.72
CA ASP A 58 8.41 -14.62 4.18
C ASP A 58 7.05 -14.65 4.89
N GLY A 59 6.02 -14.03 4.30
CA GLY A 59 4.71 -13.89 4.91
C GLY A 59 3.60 -14.80 4.37
N LEU A 60 3.93 -15.82 3.57
CA LEU A 60 2.92 -16.66 2.91
C LEU A 60 1.92 -17.31 3.88
N ALA A 61 2.34 -17.64 5.11
CA ALA A 61 1.44 -18.18 6.12
C ALA A 61 0.30 -17.19 6.47
N TYR A 62 0.64 -15.93 6.73
CA TYR A 62 -0.34 -14.86 6.96
C TYR A 62 -1.22 -14.64 5.73
N GLY A 63 -0.61 -14.65 4.53
CA GLY A 63 -1.34 -14.53 3.27
C GLY A 63 -2.43 -15.59 3.12
N LYS A 64 -2.13 -16.84 3.47
CA LYS A 64 -3.08 -17.97 3.42
C LYS A 64 -4.16 -17.90 4.50
N GLU A 65 -3.84 -17.37 5.67
CA GLU A 65 -4.79 -17.25 6.78
C GLU A 65 -5.94 -16.30 6.45
N TYR A 66 -5.63 -15.17 5.81
CA TYR A 66 -6.61 -14.14 5.50
C TYR A 66 -7.21 -14.23 4.10
N THR A 67 -6.82 -15.21 3.29
CA THR A 67 -7.33 -15.39 1.92
C THR A 67 -8.14 -16.67 1.80
N SER A 68 -9.11 -16.68 0.88
CA SER A 68 -10.01 -17.81 0.68
C SER A 68 -9.47 -18.85 -0.32
N GLY A 69 -8.29 -18.59 -0.90
CA GLY A 69 -7.69 -19.39 -1.97
C GLY A 69 -8.31 -19.13 -3.35
N LYS A 70 -9.31 -18.25 -3.44
CA LYS A 70 -9.93 -17.84 -4.72
C LYS A 70 -9.22 -16.64 -5.34
N GLU A 71 -8.48 -15.92 -4.52
CA GLU A 71 -7.62 -14.82 -4.90
C GLU A 71 -6.40 -15.35 -5.67
N CYS A 72 -5.85 -14.51 -6.54
CA CYS A 72 -4.63 -14.87 -7.26
C CYS A 72 -3.45 -15.03 -6.27
N PHE A 73 -2.54 -15.95 -6.60
CA PHE A 73 -1.38 -16.23 -5.78
C PHE A 73 -0.51 -15.00 -5.42
N PRO A 74 -0.24 -14.04 -6.34
CA PRO A 74 0.49 -12.82 -5.98
C PRO A 74 -0.19 -11.96 -4.91
N CYS A 75 -1.53 -11.99 -4.82
CA CYS A 75 -2.25 -11.29 -3.76
C CYS A 75 -1.94 -11.89 -2.38
N GLN A 76 -1.82 -13.22 -2.30
CA GLN A 76 -1.51 -13.92 -1.05
C GLN A 76 -0.08 -13.62 -0.60
N ILE A 77 0.87 -13.65 -1.53
CA ILE A 77 2.29 -13.36 -1.27
C ILE A 77 2.44 -11.91 -0.80
N THR A 78 2.06 -10.95 -1.63
CA THR A 78 2.28 -9.52 -1.36
C THR A 78 1.57 -9.07 -0.07
N PHE A 79 0.37 -9.57 0.20
CA PHE A 79 -0.34 -9.24 1.43
C PHE A 79 0.27 -9.93 2.66
N GLY A 80 0.66 -11.19 2.51
CA GLY A 80 1.34 -11.93 3.55
C GLY A 80 2.64 -11.26 3.98
N ASP A 81 3.46 -10.84 3.02
CA ASP A 81 4.76 -10.19 3.26
C ASP A 81 4.58 -8.86 4.01
N VAL A 82 3.54 -8.08 3.69
CA VAL A 82 3.17 -6.86 4.44
C VAL A 82 2.81 -7.18 5.88
N LEU A 83 1.94 -8.17 6.10
CA LEU A 83 1.52 -8.54 7.44
C LEU A 83 2.69 -9.08 8.27
N HIS A 84 3.57 -9.87 7.65
CA HIS A 84 4.78 -10.36 8.29
C HIS A 84 5.68 -9.21 8.72
N TYR A 85 5.95 -8.27 7.82
CA TYR A 85 6.77 -7.09 8.11
C TYR A 85 6.18 -6.24 9.23
N LEU A 86 4.87 -5.94 9.18
CA LEU A 86 4.21 -5.14 10.21
C LEU A 86 4.21 -5.82 11.58
N ASN A 87 4.05 -7.14 11.64
CA ASN A 87 4.16 -7.90 12.88
C ASN A 87 5.59 -7.85 13.44
N ALA A 88 6.61 -8.10 12.61
CA ALA A 88 8.01 -8.03 13.03
C ALA A 88 8.36 -6.63 13.55
N GLU A 89 7.84 -5.58 12.91
CA GLU A 89 8.08 -4.20 13.29
C GLU A 89 7.35 -3.82 14.59
N LYS A 90 6.15 -4.35 14.79
CA LYS A 90 5.42 -4.24 16.06
C LYS A 90 6.17 -4.92 17.20
N GLU A 91 6.72 -6.11 16.98
CA GLU A 91 7.56 -6.80 17.96
C GLU A 91 8.84 -6.01 18.29
N ARG A 92 9.47 -5.41 17.26
CA ARG A 92 10.69 -4.61 17.40
C ARG A 92 10.47 -3.31 18.17
N LEU A 93 9.35 -2.63 17.94
CA LEU A 93 9.05 -1.30 18.51
C LEU A 93 8.21 -1.36 19.79
N GLY A 94 7.49 -2.46 20.05
CA GLY A 94 6.63 -2.63 21.21
C GLY A 94 5.58 -1.54 21.30
N GLU A 95 5.53 -0.84 22.44
CA GLU A 95 4.57 0.25 22.70
C GLU A 95 4.77 1.48 21.80
N SER A 96 5.95 1.63 21.18
CA SER A 96 6.22 2.73 20.25
C SER A 96 5.74 2.45 18.82
N PHE A 97 5.17 1.27 18.57
CA PHE A 97 4.63 0.93 17.25
C PHE A 97 3.37 1.75 16.95
N ASP A 98 3.40 2.45 15.81
CA ASP A 98 2.24 3.15 15.27
C ASP A 98 2.07 2.76 13.79
N ALA A 99 0.99 2.04 13.51
CA ALA A 99 0.60 1.63 12.17
C ALA A 99 0.43 2.82 11.21
N GLY A 100 0.06 3.99 11.71
CA GLY A 100 -0.07 5.22 10.95
C GLY A 100 1.25 5.72 10.36
N ASN A 101 2.41 5.26 10.84
CA ASN A 101 3.73 5.58 10.29
C ASN A 101 4.10 4.77 9.06
N TYR A 102 3.30 3.74 8.71
CA TYR A 102 3.56 2.87 7.57
C TYR A 102 2.52 3.10 6.47
N VAL A 103 2.99 3.09 5.23
CA VAL A 103 2.14 3.15 4.04
C VAL A 103 2.51 1.99 3.15
N TYR A 104 1.55 1.18 2.76
CA TYR A 104 1.77 0.08 1.84
C TYR A 104 1.57 0.52 0.38
N PHE A 105 2.54 0.21 -0.48
CA PHE A 105 2.43 0.47 -1.92
C PHE A 105 1.81 -0.73 -2.65
N MET A 106 0.63 -0.55 -3.24
CA MET A 106 0.02 -1.54 -4.12
C MET A 106 -0.50 -0.85 -5.39
N PRO A 107 0.10 -1.10 -6.57
CA PRO A 107 -0.39 -0.52 -7.81
C PRO A 107 -1.80 -1.03 -8.15
N ASP A 108 -2.56 -0.19 -8.84
CA ASP A 108 -3.89 -0.51 -9.37
C ASP A 108 -3.86 -0.42 -10.90
N THR A 109 -4.78 -1.13 -11.55
CA THR A 109 -4.95 -1.12 -13.00
C THR A 109 -6.43 -0.97 -13.32
N ASP A 110 -6.78 -0.07 -14.25
CA ASP A 110 -8.17 0.02 -14.71
C ASP A 110 -8.55 -1.23 -15.53
N GLY A 111 -9.67 -1.85 -15.16
CA GLY A 111 -10.27 -3.00 -15.85
C GLY A 111 -10.83 -4.06 -14.89
N PRO A 112 -11.60 -5.05 -15.37
CA PRO A 112 -12.12 -6.15 -14.54
C PRO A 112 -11.04 -7.16 -14.09
N CYS A 113 -9.77 -6.75 -14.10
CA CYS A 113 -8.65 -7.59 -13.72
C CYS A 113 -8.69 -7.88 -12.21
N ARG A 114 -8.36 -9.12 -11.82
CA ARG A 114 -8.22 -9.48 -10.40
C ARG A 114 -7.18 -8.61 -9.69
N PHE A 115 -6.15 -8.16 -10.41
CA PHE A 115 -5.10 -7.29 -9.88
C PHE A 115 -5.63 -5.95 -9.36
N GLY A 116 -6.54 -5.28 -10.08
CA GLY A 116 -7.14 -4.01 -9.65
C GLY A 116 -8.13 -4.10 -8.49
N MET A 117 -8.27 -5.30 -7.91
CA MET A 117 -9.05 -5.54 -6.70
C MET A 117 -8.18 -5.92 -5.51
N TYR A 118 -6.86 -6.09 -5.68
CA TYR A 118 -5.97 -6.46 -4.58
C TYR A 118 -5.97 -5.38 -3.49
N ASN A 119 -5.80 -4.11 -3.86
CA ASN A 119 -5.79 -2.99 -2.92
C ASN A 119 -7.07 -2.93 -2.06
N LYS A 120 -8.25 -3.18 -2.66
CA LYS A 120 -9.55 -3.18 -1.98
C LYS A 120 -9.68 -4.38 -1.05
N PHE A 121 -9.30 -5.57 -1.52
CA PHE A 121 -9.31 -6.77 -0.69
C PHE A 121 -8.39 -6.64 0.51
N GLN A 122 -7.14 -6.23 0.28
CA GLN A 122 -6.13 -6.04 1.32
C GLN A 122 -6.57 -4.97 2.33
N ARG A 123 -7.19 -3.87 1.86
CA ARG A 123 -7.82 -2.87 2.73
C ARG A 123 -8.93 -3.45 3.60
N MET A 124 -9.84 -4.27 3.03
CA MET A 124 -10.91 -4.91 3.80
C MET A 124 -10.34 -5.74 4.94
N VAL A 125 -9.28 -6.50 4.69
CA VAL A 125 -8.63 -7.29 5.74
C VAL A 125 -7.92 -6.40 6.76
N LEU A 126 -7.18 -5.38 6.33
CA LEU A 126 -6.54 -4.44 7.26
C LEU A 126 -7.54 -3.70 8.15
N ASP A 127 -8.76 -3.44 7.67
CA ASP A 127 -9.83 -2.85 8.48
C ASP A 127 -10.36 -3.79 9.58
N THR A 128 -10.20 -5.11 9.41
CA THR A 128 -10.55 -6.09 10.45
C THR A 128 -9.48 -6.25 11.53
N LEU A 129 -8.23 -5.87 11.22
CA LEU A 129 -7.10 -5.97 12.13
C LEU A 129 -6.92 -4.64 12.86
N ALA A 130 -7.37 -4.55 14.11
CA ALA A 130 -7.39 -3.30 14.87
C ALA A 130 -6.00 -2.65 14.95
N GLU A 131 -4.95 -3.44 15.12
CA GLU A 131 -3.56 -3.00 15.18
C GLU A 131 -2.98 -2.48 13.86
N PHE A 132 -3.56 -2.83 12.70
CA PHE A 132 -3.07 -2.42 11.38
C PHE A 132 -4.05 -1.55 10.61
N LYS A 133 -5.17 -1.19 11.24
CA LYS A 133 -6.25 -0.41 10.63
C LYS A 133 -5.72 0.89 10.02
N ASP A 134 -4.77 1.56 10.68
CA ASP A 134 -4.25 2.87 10.25
C ASP A 134 -3.14 2.82 9.19
N VAL A 135 -2.68 1.62 8.80
CA VAL A 135 -1.82 1.47 7.62
C VAL A 135 -2.61 1.88 6.39
N ARG A 136 -2.13 2.88 5.65
CA ARG A 136 -2.77 3.32 4.41
C ARG A 136 -2.18 2.60 3.20
N ILE A 137 -2.94 2.49 2.12
CA ILE A 137 -2.48 1.91 0.86
C ILE A 137 -2.30 3.01 -0.17
N ALA A 138 -1.05 3.31 -0.52
CA ALA A 138 -0.72 4.16 -1.65
C ALA A 138 -0.83 3.36 -2.95
N SER A 139 -1.54 3.92 -3.93
CA SER A 139 -1.82 3.21 -5.17
C SER A 139 -1.70 4.14 -6.37
N LEU A 140 -0.87 3.75 -7.34
CA LEU A 140 -0.81 4.40 -8.65
C LEU A 140 -1.81 3.73 -9.59
N SER A 141 -2.53 4.52 -10.38
CA SER A 141 -3.49 3.99 -11.35
C SER A 141 -3.28 4.59 -12.73
N THR A 142 -3.90 3.99 -13.73
CA THR A 142 -3.94 4.52 -15.09
C THR A 142 -4.67 5.87 -15.17
N LYS A 143 -5.60 6.16 -14.24
CA LYS A 143 -6.32 7.45 -14.17
C LYS A 143 -5.41 8.65 -13.86
N ASN A 144 -4.30 8.43 -13.16
CA ASN A 144 -3.31 9.47 -12.91
C ASN A 144 -2.02 9.24 -13.71
N ALA A 145 -2.06 8.45 -14.80
CA ALA A 145 -0.91 8.16 -15.66
C ALA A 145 0.35 7.70 -14.90
N TYR A 146 0.18 7.01 -13.77
CA TYR A 146 1.29 6.61 -12.87
C TYR A 146 2.14 7.78 -12.34
N MET A 147 1.57 8.98 -12.25
CA MET A 147 2.26 10.17 -11.76
C MET A 147 2.61 10.00 -10.28
N ILE A 148 3.91 9.81 -10.00
CA ILE A 148 4.46 9.72 -8.63
C ILE A 148 4.35 11.07 -7.91
N GLY A 149 4.20 12.18 -8.65
CA GLY A 149 4.10 13.54 -8.12
C GLY A 149 3.00 13.74 -7.07
N ASP A 150 1.94 12.93 -7.10
CA ASP A 150 0.85 13.01 -6.11
C ASP A 150 1.17 12.25 -4.80
N LEU A 151 2.20 11.40 -4.81
CA LEU A 151 2.68 10.64 -3.65
C LEU A 151 3.83 11.34 -2.92
N ILE A 152 4.61 12.16 -3.63
CA ILE A 152 5.70 12.95 -3.06
C ILE A 152 5.26 14.40 -2.82
N ASP A 153 6.00 15.15 -2.01
CA ASP A 153 5.75 16.59 -1.88
C ASP A 153 5.87 17.28 -3.24
N ALA A 154 4.85 18.04 -3.63
CA ALA A 154 4.80 18.78 -4.87
C ALA A 154 5.96 19.78 -5.02
N SER A 155 6.54 20.26 -3.91
CA SER A 155 7.74 21.11 -3.92
C SER A 155 9.00 20.36 -4.42
N ARG A 156 8.97 19.03 -4.36
CA ARG A 156 10.07 18.13 -4.75
C ARG A 156 9.85 17.47 -6.10
N SER A 157 8.69 17.66 -6.73
CA SER A 157 8.39 17.13 -8.06
C SER A 157 8.68 18.18 -9.14
N PRO A 158 9.76 18.04 -9.92
CA PRO A 158 10.08 19.01 -10.98
C PRO A 158 9.06 19.01 -12.14
N LEU A 159 8.16 18.01 -12.20
CA LEU A 159 7.27 17.77 -13.34
C LEU A 159 5.94 18.54 -13.30
N ARG A 160 5.60 19.24 -12.19
CA ARG A 160 4.38 20.07 -12.16
C ARG A 160 4.50 21.37 -12.95
N THR A 161 5.69 21.73 -13.44
CA THR A 161 5.89 22.87 -14.35
C THR A 161 5.37 22.62 -15.76
N TYR A 162 5.01 21.38 -16.11
CA TYR A 162 4.27 21.06 -17.34
C TYR A 162 2.75 21.26 -17.20
N THR A 163 2.31 22.34 -16.55
CA THR A 163 0.95 22.84 -16.76
C THR A 163 0.92 23.65 -18.04
N GLY A 164 0.57 22.98 -19.14
CA GLY A 164 0.02 23.62 -20.35
C GLY A 164 1.05 23.98 -21.42
N CYS A 165 1.33 23.04 -22.33
CA CYS A 165 1.49 23.40 -23.73
C CYS A 165 0.09 23.78 -24.26
N GLY A 166 -0.28 25.03 -24.02
CA GLY A 166 -1.53 25.64 -24.44
C GLY A 166 -1.27 27.07 -24.88
N ARG A 167 -0.70 27.22 -26.07
CA ARG A 167 -1.05 28.26 -27.02
C ARG A 167 -0.65 27.82 -28.43
#